data_AF-A0A2S8CL53-F1
#
_entry.id   AF-A0A2S8CL53-F1
#
_cell.length_a   1.000
_cell.length_b   1.000
_cell.length_c   1.000
_cell.angle_alpha   90.00
_cell.angle_beta   90.00
_cell.angle_gamma   90.00
#
_symmetry.space_group_name_H-M   'P 1'
#
loop_
_entity.id
_entity.type
_entity.pdbx_description
1 polymer ?
#
loop_
_entity_poly.entity_id
_entity_poly.type
_entity_poly.pdbx_seq_one_letter_code
_entity_poly.pdbx_strand_id
1 'polypeptide(L)' 'MSGKYHPEQAKLIWDTGLGFLGFMTVLAIVQAILNVFADDPLIWPGFVAAGFMFAFWQCYRRKKKYFRDNYDESWK' A
#
# COMPACT_ATOMS: atom_id res chain seq x y z
N MET A 1 8.58 23.93 -11.17
CA MET A 1 7.12 24.14 -11.01
C MET A 1 6.65 23.41 -9.77
N SER A 2 6.68 24.06 -8.60
CA SER A 2 6.18 23.48 -7.34
C SER A 2 4.76 23.99 -7.09
N GLY A 3 3.84 23.62 -7.97
CA GLY A 3 2.41 23.77 -7.69
C GLY A 3 2.00 22.61 -6.80
N LYS A 4 1.53 22.90 -5.58
CA LYS A 4 0.93 21.87 -4.72
C LYS A 4 -0.18 21.18 -5.53
N TYR A 5 -0.15 19.85 -5.63
CA TYR A 5 -1.21 19.09 -6.32
C TYR A 5 -2.57 19.45 -5.72
N HIS A 6 -3.58 19.57 -6.58
CA HIS A 6 -4.96 19.76 -6.13
C HIS A 6 -5.35 18.58 -5.20
N PRO A 7 -6.11 18.80 -4.11
CA PRO A 7 -6.46 17.76 -3.14
C PRO A 7 -7.03 16.50 -3.79
N GLU A 8 -7.83 16.67 -4.84
CA GLU A 8 -8.42 15.58 -5.61
C GLU A 8 -7.38 14.76 -6.39
N GLN A 9 -6.40 15.44 -7.00
CA GLN A 9 -5.32 14.77 -7.74
C GLN A 9 -4.43 13.97 -6.79
N ALA A 10 -4.07 14.56 -5.65
CA ALA A 10 -3.28 13.87 -4.63
C ALA A 10 -4.05 12.67 -4.07
N LYS A 11 -5.37 12.81 -3.83
CA LYS A 11 -6.24 11.71 -3.39
C LYS A 11 -6.27 10.58 -4.40
N LEU A 12 -6.44 10.89 -5.68
CA LEU A 12 -6.46 9.90 -6.75
C LEU A 12 -5.14 9.12 -6.82
N ILE A 13 -4.00 9.81 -6.79
CA ILE A 13 -2.67 9.16 -6.82
C ILE A 13 -2.48 8.22 -5.62
N TRP A 14 -2.84 8.69 -4.42
CA TRP A 14 -2.76 7.87 -3.20
C TRP A 14 -3.71 6.67 -3.25
N ASP A 15 -4.94 6.84 -3.73
CA ASP A 15 -5.93 5.77 -3.85
C ASP A 15 -5.50 4.71 -4.88
N THR A 16 -5.03 5.13 -6.06
CA THR A 16 -4.52 4.21 -7.09
C THR A 16 -3.27 3.48 -6.61
N GLY A 17 -2.32 4.20 -6.00
CA GLY A 17 -1.06 3.61 -5.50
C GLY A 17 -1.31 2.60 -4.38
N LEU A 18 -2.17 2.92 -3.41
CA LEU A 18 -2.55 1.98 -2.35
C LEU A 18 -3.39 0.83 -2.89
N GLY A 19 -4.32 1.08 -3.81
CA GLY A 19 -5.13 0.03 -4.45
C GLY A 19 -4.25 -1.01 -5.15
N PHE A 20 -3.30 -0.56 -5.97
CA PHE A 20 -2.34 -1.44 -6.64
C PHE A 20 -1.46 -2.22 -5.66
N LEU A 21 -0.89 -1.53 -4.66
CA LEU A 21 -0.05 -2.18 -3.65
C LEU A 21 -0.84 -3.20 -2.83
N GLY A 22 -2.09 -2.89 -2.48
CA GLY A 22 -3.00 -3.81 -1.79
C GLY A 22 -3.31 -5.05 -2.63
N PHE A 23 -3.59 -4.88 -3.92
CA PHE A 23 -3.81 -5.98 -4.84
C PHE A 23 -2.58 -6.91 -4.94
N MET A 24 -1.38 -6.33 -5.11
CA MET A 24 -0.13 -7.12 -5.13
C MET A 24 0.12 -7.84 -3.80
N THR A 25 -0.23 -7.22 -2.68
CA THR A 25 -0.15 -7.84 -1.35
C THR A 25 -1.06 -9.07 -1.27
N VAL A 26 -2.29 -8.97 -1.77
CA VAL A 26 -3.22 -10.11 -1.82
C VAL A 26 -2.66 -11.23 -2.70
N LEU A 27 -2.14 -10.92 -3.87
CA LEU A 27 -1.50 -11.93 -4.74
C LEU A 27 -0.33 -12.62 -4.05
N ALA A 28 0.53 -11.85 -3.38
CA ALA A 28 1.66 -12.41 -2.63
C ALA A 28 1.20 -13.33 -1.49
N ILE A 29 0.13 -12.97 -0.77
CA ILE A 29 -0.46 -13.82 0.28
C ILE A 29 -1.03 -15.10 -0.33
N VAL A 30 -1.79 -15.02 -1.43
CA VAL A 30 -2.31 -16.20 -2.13
C VAL A 30 -1.18 -17.11 -2.58
N GLN A 31 -0.11 -16.56 -3.17
CA GLN A 31 1.08 -17.31 -3.55
C GLN A 31 1.75 -17.99 -2.35
N ALA A 32 1.86 -17.29 -1.22
CA ALA A 32 2.40 -17.89 0.00
C ALA A 32 1.52 -19.03 0.53
N ILE A 33 0.20 -18.87 0.51
CA ILE A 33 -0.76 -19.92 0.91
C ILE A 33 -0.64 -21.13 -0.02
N LEU A 34 -0.64 -20.93 -1.34
CA LEU A 34 -0.50 -22.01 -2.31
C LEU A 34 0.83 -22.76 -2.13
N ASN A 35 1.91 -22.03 -1.86
CA ASN A 35 3.23 -22.61 -1.62
C ASN A 35 3.29 -23.47 -0.35
N VAL A 36 2.47 -23.22 0.68
CA VAL A 36 2.39 -24.10 1.86
C VAL A 36 1.86 -25.51 1.49
N PHE A 37 1.06 -25.61 0.43
CA PHE A 37 0.53 -26.88 -0.07
C PHE A 37 1.36 -27.49 -1.20
N ALA A 38 2.50 -26.88 -1.56
CA ALA A 38 3.40 -27.42 -2.57
C ALA A 38 4.24 -28.57 -2.01
N ASP A 39 4.65 -29.49 -2.88
CA ASP A 39 5.47 -30.66 -2.49
C ASP A 39 6.82 -30.26 -1.88
N ASP A 40 7.37 -29.11 -2.29
CA ASP A 40 8.59 -28.51 -1.72
C ASP A 40 8.34 -27.04 -1.32
N PRO A 41 7.85 -26.80 -0.08
CA PRO A 41 7.42 -25.47 0.33
C PRO A 41 8.62 -24.55 0.59
N LEU A 42 8.68 -23.45 -0.15
CA LEU A 42 9.73 -22.44 0.01
C LEU A 42 9.34 -21.40 1.07
N ILE A 43 10.31 -20.88 1.83
CA ILE A 43 10.02 -19.87 2.87
C ILE A 43 9.90 -18.44 2.29
N TRP A 44 10.56 -18.17 1.15
CA TRP A 44 10.62 -16.82 0.56
C TRP A 44 9.25 -16.19 0.22
N PRO A 45 8.21 -16.92 -0.26
CA PRO A 45 6.92 -16.31 -0.56
C PRO A 45 6.25 -15.71 0.68
N GLY A 46 6.44 -16.34 1.85
CA GLY A 46 5.96 -15.82 3.12
C GLY A 46 6.62 -14.50 3.49
N PHE A 47 7.94 -14.38 3.32
CA PHE A 47 8.66 -13.12 3.54
C PHE A 47 8.23 -12.03 2.55
N VAL A 48 8.01 -12.39 1.29
CA VAL A 48 7.50 -11.45 0.28
C VAL A 48 6.12 -10.94 0.67
N ALA A 49 5.19 -11.83 1.04
CA ALA A 49 3.86 -11.45 1.52
C ALA A 49 3.92 -10.54 2.76
N ALA A 50 4.77 -10.87 3.74
CA ALA A 50 4.98 -10.05 4.93
C ALA A 50 5.56 -8.67 4.57
N GLY A 51 6.52 -8.62 3.64
CA GLY A 51 7.11 -7.37 3.15
C GLY A 51 6.09 -6.47 2.44
N PHE A 52 5.27 -7.04 1.57
CA PHE A 52 4.18 -6.31 0.90
C PHE A 52 3.13 -5.80 1.90
N MET A 53 2.72 -6.63 2.86
CA MET A 53 1.81 -6.22 3.93
C MET A 53 2.37 -5.07 4.75
N PHE A 54 3.66 -5.14 5.11
CA PHE A 54 4.34 -4.06 5.84
C PHE A 54 4.42 -2.78 5.01
N ALA A 55 4.76 -2.88 3.72
CA ALA A 55 4.79 -1.74 2.81
C ALA A 55 3.40 -1.10 2.66
N PHE A 56 2.35 -1.90 2.49
CA PHE A 56 0.98 -1.45 2.42
C PHE A 56 0.57 -0.68 3.68
N TRP A 57 0.87 -1.23 4.86
CA TRP A 57 0.59 -0.59 6.13
C TRP A 57 1.33 0.75 6.29
N GLN A 58 2.61 0.82 5.90
CA GLN A 58 3.39 2.06 5.94
C GLN A 58 2.80 3.11 4.98
N CYS A 59 2.44 2.72 3.76
CA CYS A 59 1.78 3.61 2.80
C CYS A 59 0.44 4.11 3.32
N TYR A 60 -0.36 3.25 3.95
CA TYR A 60 -1.65 3.63 4.54
C TYR A 60 -1.47 4.67 5.66
N ARG A 61 -0.49 4.46 6.55
CA ARG A 61 -0.14 5.42 7.59
C ARG A 61 0.35 6.75 7.03
N ARG A 62 1.21 6.70 6.00
CA ARG A 62 1.73 7.90 5.34
C ARG A 62 0.65 8.69 4.63
N LYS A 63 -0.31 8.02 3.96
CA LYS A 63 -1.49 8.67 3.40
C LYS A 63 -2.24 9.45 4.48
N LYS A 64 -2.60 8.81 5.60
CA LYS A 64 -3.33 9.47 6.69
C LYS A 64 -2.58 10.71 7.22
N LYS A 65 -1.26 10.60 7.39
CA LYS A 65 -0.41 11.73 7.79
C LYS A 65 -0.38 12.84 6.74
N TYR A 66 -0.19 12.48 5.47
CA TYR A 66 -0.13 13.42 4.35
C TYR A 66 -1.42 14.23 4.22
N PHE A 67 -2.59 13.58 4.30
CA PHE A 67 -3.86 14.28 4.17
C PHE A 67 -4.17 15.18 5.37
N ARG A 68 -3.86 14.72 6.58
CA ARG A 68 -3.96 15.54 7.79
C ARG A 68 -3.07 16.78 7.71
N ASP A 69 -1.79 16.59 7.41
CA ASP A 69 -0.82 17.69 7.50
C ASP A 69 -0.97 18.71 6.33
N ASN A 70 -1.60 18.35 5.20
CA ASN A 70 -1.71 19.22 4.02
C ASN A 70 -3.13 19.73 3.70
N TYR A 71 -4.18 19.09 4.20
CA TYR A 71 -5.57 19.42 3.82
C TYR A 71 -6.52 19.60 5.03
N ASP A 72 -6.06 19.39 6.26
CA ASP A 72 -6.86 19.60 7.49
C ASP A 72 -6.86 21.08 7.94
N GLU A 73 -6.10 21.96 7.29
CA GLU A 73 -6.13 23.42 7.52
C GLU A 73 -7.06 24.19 6.57
N SER A 74 -7.79 23.54 5.66
CA SER A 74 -8.62 24.25 4.67
C SER A 74 -9.98 24.76 5.20
N TRP A 75 -10.22 24.73 6.51
CA TRP A 75 -11.49 25.10 7.14
C TRP A 75 -11.34 25.93 8.43
N LYS A 76 -10.33 26.80 8.51
CA LYS A 76 -10.37 27.94 9.44
C LYS A 76 -10.20 29.26 8.71
#